data_AF-A0AB35RU69-F1
#
_entry.id   AF-A0AB35RU69-F1
#
_cell.length_a   1.000
_cell.length_b   1.000
_cell.length_c   1.000
_cell.angle_alpha   90.00
_cell.angle_beta   90.00
_cell.angle_gamma   90.00
#
_symmetry.space_group_name_H-M   'P 1'
#
loop_
_entity.id
_entity.type
_entity.pdbx_description
1 polymer ?
#
loop_
_entity_poly.entity_id
_entity_poly.type
_entity_poly.pdbx_seq_one_letter_code
_entity_poly.pdbx_strand_id
1 'polypeptide(L)'
;MINVLISPAGTEIGREIWLSLRYEKTVKLFLAGSDYDNHARYNDEQYHILPNVNEDGWLEALQAFVLLYDIHFIFPAHDDALLAYAQHQSEISAKVVSSNTQCCEITRYKSRTYDKLRDIVPVPRCYKSAEEVENWPVFIKPDRGQGAQGALKVNDKATLEIQLRDNSDLLICEYLPGSEYTVDCFTRENHGVVFCQPRTRERIRAGISMASETIELPGILEMAQAISERLQLKGAWFFQVKLATNGTLTLLEVAPRIAGTMAVNRVRGVNFALLSLYEHQNMPVTIDALKPTNRISRALTNRFRCDLPFGHVYVDFDDTLIIHNKLCLPLVHFLYQCVNEGIPCYLISRHDGDLHEKLKHWRIESLFDEVIHLRQEEEKSRFIKHADAIFIDDSFRERHEVHCALGINTFDVSMLDLLLKE
;
A
#
# COMPACT_ATOMS: atom_id res chain seq x y z
N MET A 1 -8.65 11.17 -17.78
CA MET A 1 -7.91 11.23 -16.49
C MET A 1 -8.95 11.05 -15.40
N ILE A 2 -8.71 10.13 -14.45
CA ILE A 2 -9.63 9.88 -13.33
C ILE A 2 -9.24 10.76 -12.14
N ASN A 3 -10.22 11.45 -11.56
CA ASN A 3 -9.99 12.29 -10.39
C ASN A 3 -10.16 11.46 -9.13
N VAL A 4 -9.10 11.39 -8.32
CA VAL A 4 -9.01 10.54 -7.14
C VAL A 4 -8.77 11.40 -5.90
N LEU A 5 -9.67 11.32 -4.92
CA LEU A 5 -9.55 11.98 -3.64
C LEU A 5 -8.88 11.06 -2.62
N ILE A 6 -7.82 11.53 -1.96
CA ILE A 6 -7.25 10.90 -0.77
C ILE A 6 -7.74 11.67 0.45
N SER A 7 -8.50 11.01 1.34
CA SER A 7 -9.07 11.68 2.52
C SER A 7 -9.14 10.74 3.73
N PRO A 8 -8.54 11.11 4.89
CA PRO A 8 -7.64 12.25 5.10
C PRO A 8 -6.24 12.02 4.52
N ALA A 9 -5.74 12.93 3.68
CA ALA A 9 -4.43 12.82 3.02
C ALA A 9 -3.22 12.92 3.98
N GLY A 10 -3.40 13.55 5.14
CA GLY A 10 -2.32 13.81 6.10
C GLY A 10 -1.87 12.60 6.94
N THR A 11 -2.42 11.41 6.70
CA THR A 11 -2.06 10.18 7.41
C THR A 11 -0.95 9.40 6.71
N GLU A 12 -0.34 8.43 7.40
CA GLU A 12 0.63 7.54 6.76
C GLU A 12 0.00 6.67 5.67
N ILE A 13 -1.29 6.34 5.80
CA ILE A 13 -2.04 5.64 4.75
C ILE A 13 -2.19 6.56 3.54
N GLY A 14 -2.57 7.82 3.77
CA GLY A 14 -2.71 8.83 2.71
C GLY A 14 -1.40 9.08 1.97
N ARG A 15 -0.29 9.13 2.71
CA ARG A 15 1.07 9.23 2.15
C ARG A 15 1.42 8.04 1.25
N GLU A 16 1.13 6.81 1.66
CA GLU A 16 1.43 5.63 0.83
C GLU A 16 0.57 5.59 -0.43
N ILE A 17 -0.71 5.98 -0.34
CA ILE A 17 -1.60 6.07 -1.51
C ILE A 17 -1.10 7.15 -2.48
N TRP A 18 -0.66 8.30 -1.97
CA TRP A 18 -0.07 9.36 -2.79
C TRP A 18 1.22 8.90 -3.48
N LEU A 19 2.15 8.26 -2.74
CA LEU A 19 3.38 7.69 -3.32
C LEU A 19 3.09 6.65 -4.40
N SER A 20 1.99 5.92 -4.25
CA SER A 20 1.54 4.90 -5.21
C SER A 20 0.99 5.49 -6.51
N LEU A 21 0.38 6.68 -6.48
CA LEU A 21 -0.41 7.19 -7.60
C LEU A 21 0.13 8.49 -8.22
N ARG A 22 1.08 9.20 -7.58
CA ARG A 22 1.53 10.54 -8.01
C ARG A 22 2.17 10.59 -9.42
N TYR A 23 2.60 9.45 -9.95
CA TYR A 23 3.17 9.34 -11.30
C TYR A 23 2.28 8.57 -12.27
N GLU A 24 1.10 8.13 -11.82
CA GLU A 24 0.16 7.41 -12.68
C GLU A 24 -0.45 8.38 -13.70
N LYS A 25 -0.12 8.20 -14.98
CA LYS A 25 -0.48 9.14 -16.04
C LYS A 25 -1.98 9.35 -16.20
N THR A 26 -2.76 8.32 -15.86
CA THR A 26 -4.22 8.35 -15.99
C THR A 26 -4.93 8.98 -14.79
N VAL A 27 -4.23 9.27 -13.69
CA VAL A 27 -4.80 9.73 -12.42
C VAL A 27 -4.48 11.21 -12.17
N LYS A 28 -5.48 11.94 -11.66
CA LYS A 28 -5.31 13.26 -11.03
C LYS A 28 -5.63 13.14 -9.54
N LEU A 29 -4.68 13.50 -8.70
CA LEU A 29 -4.84 13.43 -7.25
C LEU A 29 -5.43 14.72 -6.67
N PHE A 30 -6.32 14.55 -5.69
CA PHE A 30 -6.86 15.60 -4.83
C PHE A 30 -6.59 15.20 -3.39
N LEU A 31 -6.04 16.12 -2.60
CA LEU A 31 -5.67 15.88 -1.21
C LEU A 31 -6.60 16.67 -0.30
N ALA A 32 -7.26 16.00 0.64
CA ALA A 32 -8.09 16.70 1.61
C ALA A 32 -8.01 16.11 3.02
N GLY A 33 -8.36 16.91 4.02
CA GLY A 33 -8.49 16.48 5.42
C GLY A 33 -8.71 17.66 6.37
N SER A 34 -8.70 17.39 7.67
CA SER A 34 -8.95 18.39 8.71
C SER A 34 -7.85 19.47 8.76
N ASP A 35 -8.19 20.63 9.31
CA ASP A 35 -7.27 21.77 9.42
C ASP A 35 -6.26 21.60 10.57
N TYR A 36 -5.19 20.84 10.32
CA TYR A 36 -4.03 20.74 11.21
C TYR A 36 -2.72 20.69 10.41
N ASP A 37 -1.60 20.90 11.09
CA ASP A 37 -0.26 20.80 10.47
C ASP A 37 0.03 19.35 10.07
N ASN A 38 0.16 19.11 8.77
CA ASN A 38 0.39 17.78 8.21
C ASN A 38 1.21 17.86 6.92
N HIS A 39 1.93 16.79 6.62
CA HIS A 39 2.89 16.77 5.51
C HIS A 39 2.25 16.90 4.13
N ALA A 40 0.99 16.47 3.95
CA ALA A 40 0.31 16.53 2.66
C ALA A 40 0.09 17.96 2.15
N ARG A 41 0.20 18.98 3.01
CA ARG A 41 0.17 20.41 2.63
C ARG A 41 1.39 20.87 1.83
N TYR A 42 2.47 20.10 1.85
CA TYR A 42 3.74 20.41 1.18
C TYR A 42 3.95 19.58 -0.09
N ASN A 43 2.93 18.81 -0.51
CA ASN A 43 2.93 18.13 -1.79
C ASN A 43 2.66 19.14 -2.93
N ASP A 44 2.91 18.71 -4.17
CA ASP A 44 2.65 19.55 -5.35
C ASP A 44 1.15 19.80 -5.58
N GLU A 45 0.29 18.89 -5.13
CA GLU A 45 -1.16 19.05 -5.19
C GLU A 45 -1.68 19.98 -4.10
N GLN A 46 -2.71 20.75 -4.44
CA GLN A 46 -3.39 21.59 -3.45
C GLN A 46 -4.03 20.72 -2.36
N TYR A 47 -3.77 21.09 -1.10
CA TYR A 47 -4.45 20.53 0.06
C TYR A 47 -5.75 21.30 0.36
N HIS A 48 -6.86 20.57 0.45
CA HIS A 48 -8.18 21.12 0.73
C HIS A 48 -8.63 20.77 2.15
N ILE A 49 -9.23 21.75 2.83
CA ILE A 49 -9.76 21.52 4.17
C ILE A 49 -11.16 20.91 4.05
N LEU A 50 -11.36 19.76 4.70
CA LEU A 50 -12.67 19.12 4.88
C LEU A 50 -12.88 18.82 6.37
N PRO A 51 -14.12 18.94 6.88
CA PRO A 51 -14.43 18.56 8.26
C PRO A 51 -14.08 17.09 8.53
N ASN A 52 -13.69 16.77 9.76
CA ASN A 52 -13.56 15.39 10.17
C ASN A 52 -14.92 14.67 10.10
N VAL A 53 -14.91 13.35 9.89
CA VAL A 53 -16.15 12.54 9.88
C VAL A 53 -16.92 12.52 11.21
N ASN A 54 -16.32 13.06 12.29
CA ASN A 54 -16.98 13.25 13.58
C ASN A 54 -17.56 14.67 13.78
N GLU A 55 -17.40 15.57 12.81
CA GLU A 55 -17.90 16.96 12.86
C GLU A 55 -19.21 17.11 12.10
N ASP A 56 -20.13 17.97 12.57
CA ASP A 56 -21.37 18.23 11.87
C ASP A 56 -21.13 18.80 10.45
N GLY A 57 -21.94 18.39 9.48
CA GLY A 57 -21.85 18.88 8.10
C GLY A 57 -20.74 18.25 7.25
N TRP A 58 -20.02 17.24 7.76
CA TRP A 58 -18.91 16.60 7.05
C TRP A 58 -19.34 15.96 5.73
N LEU A 59 -20.52 15.34 5.69
CA LEU A 59 -21.01 14.60 4.53
C LEU A 59 -21.43 15.57 3.41
N GLU A 60 -22.11 16.66 3.77
CA GLU A 60 -22.50 17.72 2.86
C GLU A 60 -21.27 18.42 2.27
N ALA A 61 -20.25 18.70 3.10
CA ALA A 61 -19.00 19.27 2.65
C ALA A 61 -18.24 18.33 1.71
N LEU A 62 -18.17 17.03 2.04
CA LEU A 62 -17.55 16.02 1.19
C LEU A 62 -18.29 15.90 -0.15
N GLN A 63 -19.62 15.84 -0.15
CA GLN A 63 -20.41 15.70 -1.37
C GLN A 63 -20.30 16.97 -2.24
N ALA A 64 -20.30 18.16 -1.66
CA ALA A 64 -20.05 19.40 -2.38
C ALA A 64 -18.65 19.40 -3.03
N PHE A 65 -17.63 18.92 -2.31
CA PHE A 65 -16.27 18.77 -2.84
C PHE A 65 -16.21 17.77 -4.02
N VAL A 66 -16.84 16.61 -3.85
CA VAL A 66 -16.93 15.57 -4.88
C VAL A 66 -17.54 16.12 -6.17
N LEU A 67 -18.63 16.88 -6.06
CA LEU A 67 -19.30 17.49 -7.22
C LEU A 67 -18.47 18.62 -7.85
N LEU A 68 -17.84 19.47 -7.02
CA LEU A 68 -17.04 20.60 -7.50
C LEU A 68 -15.82 20.16 -8.32
N TYR A 69 -15.14 19.11 -7.86
CA TYR A 69 -13.91 18.62 -8.48
C TYR A 69 -14.11 17.39 -9.38
N ASP A 70 -15.37 16.98 -9.61
CA ASP A 70 -15.72 15.80 -10.39
C ASP A 70 -14.93 14.56 -9.93
N ILE A 71 -14.96 14.30 -8.62
CA ILE A 71 -14.23 13.19 -8.01
C ILE A 71 -14.90 11.87 -8.43
N HIS A 72 -14.11 10.97 -9.00
CA HIS A 72 -14.57 9.67 -9.45
C HIS A 72 -14.41 8.61 -8.35
N PHE A 73 -13.28 8.67 -7.63
CA PHE A 73 -12.92 7.71 -6.59
C PHE A 73 -12.45 8.41 -5.31
N ILE A 74 -12.80 7.84 -4.15
CA ILE A 74 -12.30 8.28 -2.84
C ILE A 74 -11.53 7.14 -2.19
N PHE A 75 -10.27 7.39 -1.84
CA PHE A 75 -9.48 6.55 -0.95
C PHE A 75 -9.63 7.01 0.50
N PRO A 76 -10.34 6.24 1.35
CA PRO A 76 -10.36 6.48 2.78
C PRO A 76 -9.01 6.12 3.40
N ALA A 77 -8.29 7.13 3.88
CA ALA A 77 -6.94 6.99 4.42
C ALA A 77 -6.91 6.92 5.96
N HIS A 78 -8.00 6.47 6.59
CA HIS A 78 -8.13 6.31 8.04
C HIS A 78 -9.30 5.37 8.36
N ASP A 79 -9.20 4.57 9.43
CA ASP A 79 -10.22 3.55 9.76
C ASP A 79 -11.61 4.15 10.09
N ASP A 80 -11.66 5.33 10.71
CA ASP A 80 -12.95 6.03 10.93
C ASP A 80 -13.53 6.64 9.67
N ALA A 81 -12.68 7.19 8.79
CA ALA A 81 -13.13 7.74 7.52
C ALA A 81 -13.64 6.63 6.59
N LEU A 82 -12.95 5.48 6.59
CA LEU A 82 -13.35 4.26 5.88
C LEU A 82 -14.75 3.82 6.28
N LEU A 83 -15.01 3.68 7.58
CA LEU A 83 -16.32 3.26 8.06
C LEU A 83 -17.41 4.28 7.69
N ALA A 84 -17.17 5.57 7.95
CA ALA A 84 -18.14 6.63 7.65
C ALA A 84 -18.47 6.69 6.15
N TYR A 85 -17.45 6.68 5.28
CA TYR A 85 -17.68 6.73 3.84
C TYR A 85 -18.38 5.47 3.32
N ALA A 86 -18.05 4.29 3.86
CA ALA A 86 -18.73 3.05 3.48
C ALA A 86 -20.20 3.03 3.93
N GLN A 87 -20.53 3.61 5.08
CA GLN A 87 -21.93 3.71 5.56
C GLN A 87 -22.76 4.69 4.74
N HIS A 88 -22.14 5.76 4.23
CA HIS A 88 -22.79 6.80 3.45
C HIS A 88 -22.53 6.70 1.94
N GLN A 89 -22.08 5.54 1.44
CA GLN A 89 -21.76 5.35 0.02
C GLN A 89 -22.94 5.67 -0.92
N SER A 90 -24.19 5.47 -0.50
CA SER A 90 -25.37 5.84 -1.31
C SER A 90 -25.60 7.34 -1.42
N GLU A 91 -25.03 8.13 -0.51
CA GLU A 91 -25.16 9.59 -0.46
C GLU A 91 -23.94 10.29 -1.10
N ILE A 92 -22.84 9.55 -1.27
CA ILE A 92 -21.61 10.02 -1.93
C ILE A 92 -21.65 9.60 -3.39
N SER A 93 -21.62 10.56 -4.32
CA SER A 93 -21.67 10.26 -5.77
C SER A 93 -20.39 9.62 -6.32
N ALA A 94 -19.25 9.85 -5.67
CA ALA A 94 -18.00 9.19 -5.99
C ALA A 94 -17.97 7.76 -5.43
N LYS A 95 -17.21 6.87 -6.08
CA LYS A 95 -17.03 5.50 -5.59
C LYS A 95 -15.98 5.47 -4.49
N VAL A 96 -16.35 5.03 -3.29
CA VAL A 96 -15.41 4.76 -2.20
C VAL A 96 -14.64 3.49 -2.53
N VAL A 97 -13.32 3.58 -2.47
CA VAL A 97 -12.42 2.45 -2.72
C VAL A 97 -12.25 1.67 -1.43
N SER A 98 -13.19 0.76 -1.18
CA SER A 98 -13.22 -0.12 0.00
C SER A 98 -13.95 -1.43 -0.28
N SER A 99 -13.86 -2.35 0.68
CA SER A 99 -14.82 -3.47 0.79
C SER A 99 -16.23 -2.97 1.16
N ASN A 100 -17.20 -3.88 1.19
CA ASN A 100 -18.60 -3.53 1.49
C ASN A 100 -18.77 -2.98 2.93
N THR A 101 -19.88 -2.27 3.15
CA THR A 101 -20.19 -1.61 4.44
C THR A 101 -20.17 -2.59 5.63
N GLN A 102 -20.73 -3.79 5.46
CA GLN A 102 -20.76 -4.80 6.51
C GLN A 102 -19.35 -5.25 6.92
N CYS A 103 -18.44 -5.41 5.96
CA CYS A 103 -17.04 -5.72 6.20
C CYS A 103 -16.37 -4.61 7.01
N CYS A 104 -16.55 -3.35 6.62
CA CYS A 104 -16.02 -2.19 7.35
C CYS A 104 -16.55 -2.10 8.78
N GLU A 105 -17.85 -2.36 8.99
CA GLU A 105 -18.48 -2.36 10.32
C GLU A 105 -17.96 -3.47 11.23
N ILE A 106 -17.71 -4.66 10.69
CA ILE A 106 -17.15 -5.79 11.43
C ILE A 106 -15.69 -5.51 11.79
N THR A 107 -14.88 -5.12 10.80
CA THR A 107 -13.43 -4.94 10.95
C THR A 107 -13.03 -3.71 11.75
N ARG A 108 -13.96 -2.75 11.95
CA ARG A 108 -13.71 -1.61 12.85
C ARG A 108 -13.56 -2.03 14.32
N TYR A 109 -14.21 -3.12 14.72
CA TYR A 109 -14.24 -3.62 16.09
C TYR A 109 -13.56 -4.99 16.18
N LYS A 110 -12.58 -5.12 17.06
CA LYS A 110 -11.83 -6.38 17.24
C LYS A 110 -12.72 -7.49 17.78
N SER A 111 -13.65 -7.17 18.68
CA SER A 111 -14.63 -8.11 19.23
C SER A 111 -15.48 -8.75 18.13
N ARG A 112 -16.12 -7.91 17.29
CA ARG A 112 -16.92 -8.34 16.14
C ARG A 112 -16.10 -9.12 15.13
N THR A 113 -14.86 -8.69 14.88
CA THR A 113 -13.94 -9.41 13.99
C THR A 113 -13.65 -10.81 14.52
N TYR A 114 -13.34 -10.97 15.82
CA TYR A 114 -13.11 -12.27 16.42
C TYR A 114 -14.37 -13.14 16.41
N ASP A 115 -15.51 -12.58 16.79
CA ASP A 115 -16.77 -13.33 16.81
C ASP A 115 -17.17 -13.83 15.41
N LYS A 116 -16.90 -13.04 14.36
CA LYS A 116 -17.18 -13.42 12.97
C LYS A 116 -16.25 -14.48 12.40
N LEU A 117 -15.03 -14.60 12.95
CA LEU A 117 -13.94 -15.39 12.38
C LEU A 117 -13.48 -16.58 13.24
N ARG A 118 -13.87 -16.65 14.52
CA ARG A 118 -13.39 -17.65 15.49
C ARG A 118 -13.66 -19.11 15.13
N ASP A 119 -14.66 -19.37 14.28
CA ASP A 119 -15.02 -20.69 13.81
C ASP A 119 -14.23 -21.14 12.56
N ILE A 120 -13.45 -20.22 11.95
CA ILE A 120 -12.68 -20.50 10.73
C ILE A 120 -11.18 -20.24 10.85
N VAL A 121 -10.75 -19.36 11.75
CA VAL A 121 -9.33 -19.08 12.00
C VAL A 121 -9.07 -18.94 13.51
N PRO A 122 -7.86 -19.27 14.00
CA PRO A 122 -7.53 -19.06 15.40
C PRO A 122 -7.59 -17.58 15.77
N VAL A 123 -8.33 -17.27 16.84
CA VAL A 123 -8.43 -15.94 17.44
C VAL A 123 -8.00 -16.03 18.92
N PRO A 124 -7.54 -14.94 19.55
CA PRO A 124 -7.15 -14.99 20.95
C PRO A 124 -8.36 -15.29 21.83
N ARG A 125 -8.16 -16.11 22.88
CA ARG A 125 -9.12 -16.25 23.97
C ARG A 125 -9.38 -14.88 24.59
N CYS A 126 -10.63 -14.45 24.55
CA CYS A 126 -11.08 -13.19 25.18
C CYS A 126 -11.83 -13.49 26.47
N TYR A 127 -11.67 -12.63 27.47
CA TYR A 127 -12.28 -12.73 28.79
C TYR A 127 -13.26 -11.57 28.99
N LYS A 128 -14.39 -11.82 29.66
CA LYS A 128 -15.40 -10.77 29.92
C LYS A 128 -15.08 -9.95 31.16
N SER A 129 -14.34 -10.51 32.10
CA SER A 129 -13.95 -9.83 33.33
C SER A 129 -12.62 -10.35 33.88
N ALA A 130 -12.07 -9.66 34.88
CA ALA A 130 -10.83 -10.05 35.53
C ALA A 130 -10.94 -11.37 36.30
N GLU A 131 -12.15 -11.76 36.71
CA GLU A 131 -12.46 -13.02 37.41
C GLU A 131 -12.34 -14.24 36.50
N GLU A 132 -12.58 -14.09 35.20
CA GLU A 132 -12.52 -15.19 34.22
C GLU A 132 -11.07 -15.53 33.80
N VAL A 133 -10.09 -14.73 34.22
CA VAL A 133 -8.68 -14.88 33.83
C VAL A 133 -8.01 -15.99 34.65
N GLU A 134 -7.77 -17.12 34.00
CA GLU A 134 -7.09 -18.28 34.59
C GLU A 134 -5.56 -18.19 34.49
N ASN A 135 -5.03 -17.58 33.42
CA ASN A 135 -3.62 -17.56 33.10
C ASN A 135 -3.13 -16.12 32.88
N TRP A 136 -2.00 -15.79 33.51
CA TRP A 136 -1.34 -14.51 33.40
C TRP A 136 0.02 -14.65 32.69
N PRO A 137 0.49 -13.62 31.97
CA PRO A 137 -0.13 -12.31 31.77
C PRO A 137 -1.26 -12.32 30.73
N VAL A 138 -2.09 -11.27 30.72
CA VAL A 138 -3.08 -10.97 29.67
C VAL A 138 -2.66 -9.74 28.87
N PHE A 139 -3.34 -9.50 27.76
CA PHE A 139 -3.17 -8.32 26.92
C PHE A 139 -4.49 -7.57 26.80
N ILE A 140 -4.52 -6.32 27.26
CA ILE A 140 -5.68 -5.43 27.10
C ILE A 140 -5.47 -4.50 25.92
N LYS A 141 -6.56 -4.16 25.22
CA LYS A 141 -6.54 -3.20 24.10
C LYS A 141 -7.93 -2.62 23.85
N PRO A 142 -8.04 -1.38 23.35
CA PRO A 142 -9.34 -0.84 22.93
C PRO A 142 -9.95 -1.70 21.82
N ASP A 143 -11.26 -1.96 21.92
CA ASP A 143 -12.00 -2.68 20.89
C ASP A 143 -11.92 -1.94 19.55
N ARG A 144 -12.26 -0.64 19.60
CA ARG A 144 -12.08 0.32 18.52
C ARG A 144 -10.76 1.08 18.72
N GLY A 145 -9.81 0.93 17.81
CA GLY A 145 -8.52 1.64 17.91
C GLY A 145 -7.56 1.29 16.80
N GLN A 146 -6.44 2.01 16.75
CA GLN A 146 -5.36 1.87 15.76
C GLN A 146 -4.00 2.18 16.42
N GLY A 147 -2.90 1.77 15.79
CA GLY A 147 -1.55 2.18 16.21
C GLY A 147 -1.16 1.74 17.63
N ALA A 148 -1.72 0.63 18.13
CA ALA A 148 -1.49 0.10 19.47
C ALA A 148 -1.74 1.08 20.63
N GLN A 149 -2.49 2.17 20.40
CA GLN A 149 -2.86 3.11 21.46
C GLN A 149 -3.76 2.41 22.49
N GLY A 150 -3.46 2.60 23.78
CA GLY A 150 -4.19 1.96 24.88
C GLY A 150 -3.95 0.45 25.02
N ALA A 151 -3.04 -0.15 24.25
CA ALA A 151 -2.74 -1.57 24.35
C ALA A 151 -1.64 -1.84 25.39
N LEU A 152 -1.88 -2.77 26.31
CA LEU A 152 -0.98 -3.03 27.44
C LEU A 152 -0.94 -4.52 27.81
N LYS A 153 0.25 -5.01 28.15
CA LYS A 153 0.44 -6.30 28.81
C LYS A 153 0.22 -6.14 30.31
N VAL A 154 -0.69 -6.91 30.89
CA VAL A 154 -1.05 -6.85 32.32
C VAL A 154 -0.71 -8.18 32.99
N ASN A 155 -0.02 -8.13 34.13
CA ASN A 155 0.55 -9.33 34.77
C ASN A 155 -0.28 -9.84 35.96
N ASP A 156 -1.26 -9.08 36.45
CA ASP A 156 -2.04 -9.43 37.63
C ASP A 156 -3.45 -8.81 37.62
N LYS A 157 -4.33 -9.40 38.45
CA LYS A 157 -5.75 -9.04 38.54
C LYS A 157 -5.97 -7.61 39.02
N ALA A 158 -5.23 -7.16 40.04
CA ALA A 158 -5.43 -5.84 40.63
C ALA A 158 -5.13 -4.73 39.61
N THR A 159 -4.04 -4.88 38.86
CA THR A 159 -3.69 -3.97 37.77
C THR A 159 -4.77 -3.98 36.68
N LEU A 160 -5.29 -5.15 36.31
CA LEU A 160 -6.37 -5.25 35.32
C LEU A 160 -7.65 -4.52 35.77
N GLU A 161 -8.09 -4.73 37.01
CA GLU A 161 -9.28 -4.07 37.58
C GLU A 161 -9.14 -2.55 37.66
N ILE A 162 -7.92 -2.02 37.83
CA ILE A 162 -7.65 -0.58 37.74
C ILE A 162 -7.87 -0.11 36.29
N GLN A 163 -7.27 -0.77 35.31
CA GLN A 163 -7.38 -0.35 33.89
C GLN A 163 -8.82 -0.39 33.37
N LEU A 164 -9.60 -1.42 33.76
CA LEU A 164 -11.00 -1.57 33.35
C LEU A 164 -11.95 -0.54 33.99
N ARG A 165 -11.61 0.01 35.17
CA ARG A 165 -12.40 1.09 35.79
C ARG A 165 -12.29 2.40 35.01
N ASP A 166 -11.10 2.68 34.49
CA ASP A 166 -10.82 3.94 33.79
C ASP A 166 -11.21 3.87 32.30
N ASN A 167 -11.41 2.67 31.73
CA ASN A 167 -11.77 2.48 30.32
C ASN A 167 -12.70 1.26 30.13
N SER A 168 -14.00 1.52 29.87
CA SER A 168 -15.01 0.47 29.65
C SER A 168 -14.87 -0.30 28.35
N ASP A 169 -14.14 0.22 27.36
CA ASP A 169 -14.11 -0.29 25.98
C ASP A 169 -12.90 -1.20 25.70
N LEU A 170 -12.21 -1.65 26.75
CA LEU A 170 -11.05 -2.52 26.63
C LEU A 170 -11.46 -3.99 26.50
N LEU A 171 -10.89 -4.65 25.49
CA LEU A 171 -10.93 -6.11 25.38
C LEU A 171 -9.80 -6.71 26.19
N ILE A 172 -10.12 -7.77 26.94
CA ILE A 172 -9.16 -8.58 27.68
C ILE A 172 -8.88 -9.83 26.84
N CYS A 173 -7.65 -9.99 26.35
CA CYS A 173 -7.24 -11.13 25.54
C CYS A 173 -6.11 -11.91 26.23
N GLU A 174 -5.96 -13.19 25.90
CA GLU A 174 -4.75 -13.93 26.23
C GLU A 174 -3.49 -13.22 25.70
N TYR A 175 -2.37 -13.38 26.41
CA TYR A 175 -1.10 -12.86 25.95
C TYR A 175 -0.43 -13.82 24.97
N LEU A 176 -0.22 -13.37 23.73
CA LEU A 176 0.52 -14.10 22.71
C LEU A 176 2.00 -13.68 22.74
N PRO A 177 2.94 -14.58 23.10
CA PRO A 177 4.33 -14.21 23.36
C PRO A 177 5.23 -14.21 22.11
N GLY A 178 4.83 -14.87 21.02
CA GLY A 178 5.69 -15.07 19.86
C GLY A 178 5.71 -13.90 18.88
N SER A 179 6.37 -14.10 17.74
CA SER A 179 6.54 -13.09 16.69
C SER A 179 5.21 -12.64 16.08
N GLU A 180 5.15 -11.36 15.71
CA GLU A 180 4.01 -10.70 15.06
C GLU A 180 4.31 -10.45 13.58
N TYR A 181 3.33 -10.73 12.74
CA TYR A 181 3.42 -10.59 11.29
C TYR A 181 2.23 -9.78 10.76
N THR A 182 2.45 -9.08 9.65
CA THR A 182 1.37 -8.51 8.84
C THR A 182 1.34 -9.21 7.50
N VAL A 183 0.15 -9.48 6.97
CA VAL A 183 -0.05 -10.13 5.68
C VAL A 183 -0.81 -9.17 4.79
N ASP A 184 -0.12 -8.65 3.78
CA ASP A 184 -0.73 -7.75 2.81
C ASP A 184 -1.40 -8.59 1.72
N CYS A 185 -2.66 -8.28 1.40
CA CYS A 185 -3.50 -9.07 0.51
C CYS A 185 -4.19 -8.20 -0.54
N PHE A 186 -4.49 -8.80 -1.69
CA PHE A 186 -5.37 -8.22 -2.70
C PHE A 186 -6.42 -9.25 -3.11
N THR A 187 -7.69 -8.89 -2.97
CA THR A 187 -8.81 -9.73 -3.38
C THR A 187 -9.51 -9.13 -4.59
N ARG A 188 -9.67 -9.94 -5.63
CA ARG A 188 -10.49 -9.60 -6.79
C ARG A 188 -11.88 -10.20 -6.66
N GLU A 189 -12.89 -9.43 -7.03
CA GLU A 189 -14.24 -9.93 -7.11
C GLU A 189 -14.31 -11.13 -8.06
N ASN A 190 -14.99 -12.20 -7.64
CA ASN A 190 -15.11 -13.48 -8.36
C ASN A 190 -13.82 -14.30 -8.58
N HIS A 191 -12.64 -13.82 -8.16
CA HIS A 191 -11.38 -14.57 -8.28
C HIS A 191 -10.74 -14.89 -6.92
N GLY A 192 -11.23 -14.31 -5.83
CA GLY A 192 -10.68 -14.52 -4.50
C GLY A 192 -9.36 -13.78 -4.29
N VAL A 193 -8.56 -14.27 -3.33
CA VAL A 193 -7.26 -13.68 -2.98
C VAL A 193 -6.26 -13.98 -4.09
N VAL A 194 -5.83 -12.94 -4.82
CA VAL A 194 -4.88 -13.06 -5.95
C VAL A 194 -3.46 -12.61 -5.57
N PHE A 195 -3.30 -11.98 -4.40
CA PHE A 195 -2.00 -11.65 -3.83
C PHE A 195 -2.05 -11.84 -2.31
N CYS A 196 -1.01 -12.45 -1.75
CA CYS A 196 -0.85 -12.68 -0.32
C CYS A 196 0.64 -12.70 0.02
N GLN A 197 1.14 -11.71 0.76
CA GLN A 197 2.54 -11.66 1.18
C GLN A 197 2.65 -11.35 2.68
N PRO A 198 3.13 -12.30 3.49
CA PRO A 198 3.45 -12.03 4.89
C PRO A 198 4.77 -11.25 5.00
N ARG A 199 4.86 -10.42 6.04
CA ARG A 199 6.04 -9.62 6.37
C ARG A 199 6.23 -9.46 7.87
N THR A 200 7.49 -9.33 8.28
CA THR A 200 7.90 -9.17 9.69
C THR A 200 7.53 -7.80 10.25
N ARG A 201 7.54 -7.66 11.58
CA ARG A 201 7.38 -6.38 12.28
C ARG A 201 8.54 -6.16 13.26
N GLU A 202 9.76 -6.10 12.73
CA GLU A 202 11.02 -6.09 13.50
C GLU A 202 11.17 -4.90 14.45
N ARG A 203 10.80 -3.70 13.98
CA ARG A 203 10.88 -2.47 14.77
C ARG A 203 9.54 -1.76 14.72
N ILE A 204 8.90 -1.60 15.87
CA ILE A 204 7.57 -0.97 15.99
C ILE A 204 7.71 0.35 16.74
N ARG A 205 7.08 1.41 16.22
CA ARG A 205 6.94 2.71 16.91
C ARG A 205 5.50 3.17 16.78
N ALA A 206 4.82 3.44 17.91
CA ALA A 206 3.40 3.83 17.94
C ALA A 206 2.50 2.89 17.11
N GLY A 207 2.72 1.57 17.23
CA GLY A 207 1.98 0.53 16.50
C GLY A 207 2.26 0.44 14.99
N ILE A 208 3.14 1.28 14.46
CA ILE A 208 3.56 1.25 13.05
C ILE A 208 4.87 0.48 12.92
N SER A 209 4.93 -0.44 11.95
CA SER A 209 6.18 -1.12 11.60
C SER A 209 7.12 -0.14 10.90
N MET A 210 8.27 0.12 11.52
CA MET A 210 9.38 0.93 11.06
C MET A 210 10.51 0.09 10.43
N ALA A 211 10.41 -1.23 10.51
CA ALA A 211 11.27 -2.18 9.80
C ALA A 211 10.47 -3.46 9.52
N SER A 212 10.50 -3.92 8.27
CA SER A 212 9.71 -5.06 7.78
C SER A 212 10.44 -5.73 6.63
N GLU A 213 10.40 -7.05 6.60
CA GLU A 213 10.95 -7.89 5.54
C GLU A 213 9.88 -8.87 5.07
N THR A 214 9.78 -9.08 3.76
CA THR A 214 8.90 -10.10 3.17
C THR A 214 9.41 -11.49 3.52
N ILE A 215 8.51 -12.37 3.95
CA ILE A 215 8.86 -13.74 4.34
C ILE A 215 7.92 -14.74 3.67
N GLU A 216 8.24 -16.03 3.82
CA GLU A 216 7.29 -17.11 3.58
C GLU A 216 6.72 -17.57 4.92
N LEU A 217 5.40 -17.80 4.97
CA LEU A 217 4.71 -18.25 6.18
C LEU A 217 3.72 -19.37 5.82
N PRO A 218 4.01 -20.64 6.17
CA PRO A 218 3.14 -21.77 5.80
C PRO A 218 1.71 -21.60 6.32
N GLY A 219 0.72 -21.97 5.51
CA GLY A 219 -0.70 -21.90 5.89
C GLY A 219 -1.34 -20.51 5.82
N ILE A 220 -0.57 -19.48 5.45
CA ILE A 220 -1.07 -18.09 5.51
C ILE A 220 -2.02 -17.75 4.37
N LEU A 221 -1.86 -18.38 3.21
CA LEU A 221 -2.73 -18.16 2.06
C LEU A 221 -4.12 -18.75 2.33
N GLU A 222 -4.19 -19.94 2.92
CA GLU A 222 -5.42 -20.60 3.32
C GLU A 222 -6.17 -19.76 4.36
N MET A 223 -5.45 -19.19 5.33
CA MET A 223 -6.01 -18.26 6.30
C MET A 223 -6.55 -16.99 5.61
N ALA A 224 -5.79 -16.41 4.68
CA ALA A 224 -6.19 -15.23 3.92
C ALA A 224 -7.47 -15.49 3.09
N GLN A 225 -7.54 -16.64 2.42
CA GLN A 225 -8.70 -17.06 1.64
C GLN A 225 -9.95 -17.21 2.52
N ALA A 226 -9.83 -17.91 3.65
CA ALA A 226 -10.94 -18.09 4.59
C ALA A 226 -11.47 -16.76 5.15
N ILE A 227 -10.57 -15.84 5.54
CA ILE A 227 -10.95 -14.49 6.01
C ILE A 227 -11.63 -13.71 4.88
N SER A 228 -11.03 -13.72 3.69
CA SER A 228 -11.54 -12.99 2.52
C SER A 228 -12.94 -13.44 2.12
N GLU A 229 -13.21 -14.74 2.12
CA GLU A 229 -14.51 -15.31 1.78
C GLU A 229 -15.57 -14.93 2.83
N ARG A 230 -15.26 -15.12 4.12
CA ARG A 230 -16.20 -14.85 5.22
C ARG A 230 -16.58 -13.38 5.35
N LEU A 231 -15.65 -12.47 5.06
CA LEU A 231 -15.85 -11.02 5.14
C LEU A 231 -16.18 -10.38 3.79
N GLN A 232 -16.18 -11.15 2.70
CA GLN A 232 -16.38 -10.65 1.33
C GLN A 232 -15.46 -9.46 1.02
N LEU A 233 -14.17 -9.64 1.34
CA LEU A 233 -13.15 -8.61 1.12
C LEU A 233 -12.97 -8.34 -0.38
N LYS A 234 -12.72 -7.07 -0.71
CA LYS A 234 -12.49 -6.60 -2.08
C LYS A 234 -11.39 -5.53 -2.08
N GLY A 235 -10.53 -5.58 -3.10
CA GLY A 235 -9.40 -4.67 -3.25
C GLY A 235 -8.27 -4.98 -2.27
N ALA A 236 -7.52 -3.96 -1.88
CA ALA A 236 -6.41 -4.08 -0.96
C ALA A 236 -6.87 -4.17 0.50
N TRP A 237 -6.32 -5.13 1.24
CA TRP A 237 -6.57 -5.33 2.66
C TRP A 237 -5.36 -6.00 3.31
N PHE A 238 -5.36 -6.07 4.63
CA PHE A 238 -4.36 -6.86 5.33
C PHE A 238 -4.94 -7.44 6.61
N PHE A 239 -4.25 -8.44 7.15
CA PHE A 239 -4.49 -8.94 8.49
C PHE A 239 -3.18 -9.10 9.25
N GLN A 240 -3.25 -9.10 10.57
CA GLN A 240 -2.10 -9.34 11.42
C GLN A 240 -2.30 -10.59 12.24
N VAL A 241 -1.22 -11.34 12.42
CA VAL A 241 -1.19 -12.57 13.20
C VAL A 241 -0.02 -12.55 14.15
N LYS A 242 -0.15 -13.27 15.26
CA LYS A 242 0.93 -13.45 16.23
C LYS A 242 1.00 -14.90 16.69
N LEU A 243 2.22 -15.39 16.90
CA LEU A 243 2.45 -16.75 17.36
C LEU A 243 2.05 -16.90 18.84
N ALA A 244 1.16 -17.86 19.11
CA ALA A 244 0.89 -18.37 20.44
C ALA A 244 2.07 -19.20 20.97
N THR A 245 2.06 -19.53 22.27
CA THR A 245 3.11 -20.34 22.92
C THR A 245 3.30 -21.70 22.25
N ASN A 246 2.25 -22.29 21.69
CA ASN A 246 2.29 -23.57 20.99
C ASN A 246 2.68 -23.46 19.49
N GLY A 247 3.04 -22.26 19.02
CA GLY A 247 3.39 -22.01 17.62
C GLY A 247 2.21 -21.75 16.68
N THR A 248 0.97 -21.69 17.18
CA THR A 248 -0.21 -21.39 16.35
C THR A 248 -0.25 -19.91 15.96
N LEU A 249 -0.41 -19.62 14.67
CA LEU A 249 -0.69 -18.26 14.19
C LEU A 249 -2.10 -17.85 14.58
N THR A 250 -2.21 -16.80 15.38
CA THR A 250 -3.46 -16.33 15.96
C THR A 250 -3.77 -14.91 15.47
N LEU A 251 -4.99 -14.69 14.98
CA LEU A 251 -5.42 -13.43 14.38
C LEU A 251 -5.45 -12.29 15.40
N LEU A 252 -4.89 -11.14 15.03
CA LEU A 252 -4.92 -9.92 15.82
C LEU A 252 -5.87 -8.87 15.26
N GLU A 253 -5.80 -8.59 13.96
CA GLU A 253 -6.62 -7.58 13.30
C GLU A 253 -6.82 -7.92 11.83
N VAL A 254 -7.89 -7.40 11.25
CA VAL A 254 -8.17 -7.37 9.81
C VAL A 254 -8.57 -5.94 9.48
N ALA A 255 -8.06 -5.37 8.40
CA ALA A 255 -8.46 -4.04 7.96
C ALA A 255 -8.61 -4.00 6.43
N PRO A 256 -9.80 -3.60 5.91
CA PRO A 256 -10.13 -3.61 4.49
C PRO A 256 -9.64 -2.32 3.80
N ARG A 257 -8.35 -2.02 3.97
CA ARG A 257 -7.70 -0.82 3.43
C ARG A 257 -6.21 -1.02 3.21
N ILE A 258 -5.62 -0.04 2.52
CA ILE A 258 -4.17 0.06 2.36
C ILE A 258 -3.49 0.32 3.72
N ALA A 259 -2.34 -0.31 3.95
CA ALA A 259 -1.47 -0.01 5.09
C ALA A 259 -0.23 0.75 4.62
N GLY A 260 0.28 1.67 5.45
CA GLY A 260 1.46 2.47 5.06
C GLY A 260 2.72 1.64 4.76
N THR A 261 2.88 0.46 5.36
CA THR A 261 4.03 -0.43 5.08
C THR A 261 3.80 -1.33 3.86
N MET A 262 2.64 -1.29 3.20
CA MET A 262 2.45 -1.93 1.88
C MET A 262 3.42 -1.35 0.82
N ALA A 263 4.09 -0.23 1.13
CA ALA A 263 5.26 0.28 0.43
C ALA A 263 6.29 -0.81 0.08
N VAL A 264 6.49 -1.81 0.94
CA VAL A 264 7.41 -2.93 0.68
C VAL A 264 7.00 -3.76 -0.54
N ASN A 265 5.70 -3.84 -0.81
CA ASN A 265 5.16 -4.57 -1.96
C ASN A 265 4.95 -3.65 -3.17
N ARG A 266 4.64 -2.35 -2.96
CA ARG A 266 4.63 -1.34 -4.05
C ARG A 266 5.94 -1.36 -4.82
N VAL A 267 7.07 -1.30 -4.12
CA VAL A 267 8.39 -1.27 -4.78
C VAL A 267 8.75 -2.59 -5.47
N ARG A 268 8.01 -3.67 -5.21
CA ARG A 268 8.11 -4.95 -5.93
C ARG A 268 7.17 -5.05 -7.13
N GLY A 269 6.43 -3.99 -7.46
CA GLY A 269 5.49 -3.97 -8.57
C GLY A 269 4.04 -4.25 -8.17
N VAL A 270 3.74 -4.39 -6.87
CA VAL A 270 2.38 -4.59 -6.36
C VAL A 270 1.82 -3.26 -5.88
N ASN A 271 1.39 -2.44 -6.81
CA ASN A 271 0.79 -1.13 -6.52
C ASN A 271 -0.68 -1.30 -6.08
N PHE A 272 -0.90 -1.53 -4.78
CA PHE A 272 -2.24 -1.78 -4.23
C PHE A 272 -3.26 -0.68 -4.49
N ALA A 273 -2.84 0.60 -4.52
CA ALA A 273 -3.74 1.71 -4.81
C ALA A 273 -4.22 1.64 -6.27
N LEU A 274 -3.29 1.47 -7.22
CA LEU A 274 -3.62 1.37 -8.63
C LEU A 274 -4.47 0.12 -8.94
N LEU A 275 -4.09 -1.03 -8.37
CA LEU A 275 -4.85 -2.27 -8.49
C LEU A 275 -6.28 -2.11 -7.95
N SER A 276 -6.46 -1.39 -6.83
CA SER A 276 -7.80 -1.14 -6.27
C SER A 276 -8.65 -0.24 -7.18
N LEU A 277 -8.06 0.73 -7.87
CA LEU A 277 -8.77 1.53 -8.88
C LEU A 277 -9.23 0.64 -10.05
N TYR A 278 -8.34 -0.19 -10.59
CA TYR A 278 -8.66 -1.12 -11.68
C TYR A 278 -9.76 -2.11 -11.30
N GLU A 279 -9.68 -2.68 -10.10
CA GLU A 279 -10.73 -3.57 -9.57
C GLU A 279 -12.08 -2.84 -9.45
N HIS A 280 -12.08 -1.59 -9.01
CA HIS A 280 -13.32 -0.80 -8.94
C HIS A 280 -13.83 -0.33 -10.32
N GLN A 281 -12.99 -0.34 -11.35
CA GLN A 281 -13.34 -0.12 -12.75
C GLN A 281 -13.68 -1.43 -13.50
N ASN A 282 -13.63 -2.59 -12.83
CA ASN A 282 -13.80 -3.92 -13.42
C ASN A 282 -12.78 -4.22 -14.54
N MET A 283 -11.58 -3.65 -14.44
CA MET A 283 -10.49 -3.93 -15.37
C MET A 283 -9.79 -5.24 -14.99
N PRO A 284 -9.39 -6.06 -15.98
CA PRO A 284 -8.55 -7.22 -15.70
C PRO A 284 -7.18 -6.76 -15.20
N VAL A 285 -6.67 -7.43 -14.17
CA VAL A 285 -5.34 -7.16 -13.62
C VAL A 285 -4.53 -8.45 -13.53
N THR A 286 -3.24 -8.31 -13.83
CA THR A 286 -2.22 -9.34 -13.60
C THR A 286 -1.21 -8.75 -12.63
N ILE A 287 -0.81 -9.53 -11.63
CA ILE A 287 0.17 -9.11 -10.63
C ILE A 287 1.44 -9.92 -10.87
N ASP A 288 2.51 -9.23 -11.26
CA ASP A 288 3.83 -9.82 -11.46
C ASP A 288 4.81 -9.14 -10.50
N ALA A 289 4.95 -9.71 -9.31
CA ALA A 289 5.77 -9.15 -8.25
C ALA A 289 7.22 -9.61 -8.38
N LEU A 290 8.16 -8.69 -8.19
CA LEU A 290 9.57 -9.03 -8.07
C LEU A 290 9.77 -10.07 -6.96
N LYS A 291 10.44 -11.17 -7.32
CA LYS A 291 10.68 -12.32 -6.44
C LYS A 291 11.71 -12.08 -5.32
N PRO A 292 12.77 -11.27 -5.50
CA PRO A 292 13.73 -11.04 -4.42
C PRO A 292 13.05 -10.56 -3.13
N THR A 293 13.53 -11.07 -2.00
CA THR A 293 13.12 -10.55 -0.70
C THR A 293 13.64 -9.13 -0.55
N ASN A 294 12.77 -8.26 -0.04
CA ASN A 294 13.15 -6.89 0.25
C ASN A 294 12.83 -6.53 1.69
N ARG A 295 13.66 -5.65 2.22
CA ARG A 295 13.52 -5.12 3.56
C ARG A 295 13.32 -3.62 3.49
N ILE A 296 12.26 -3.14 4.10
CA ILE A 296 12.02 -1.70 4.30
C ILE A 296 12.51 -1.28 5.68
N SER A 297 13.21 -0.16 5.75
CA SER A 297 13.49 0.59 6.99
C SER A 297 12.89 1.98 6.85
N ARG A 298 12.14 2.40 7.85
CA ARG A 298 11.39 3.66 7.84
C ARG A 298 11.90 4.56 8.95
N ALA A 299 12.04 5.83 8.62
CA ALA A 299 12.30 6.94 9.52
C ALA A 299 11.37 8.11 9.11
N LEU A 300 11.93 9.25 8.72
CA LEU A 300 11.17 10.30 8.01
C LEU A 300 10.89 9.91 6.56
N THR A 301 11.78 9.12 5.96
CA THR A 301 11.63 8.53 4.62
C THR A 301 11.69 7.01 4.70
N ASN A 302 11.21 6.35 3.64
CA ASN A 302 11.32 4.91 3.47
C ASN A 302 12.65 4.61 2.75
N ARG A 303 13.36 3.58 3.21
CA ARG A 303 14.54 3.02 2.55
C ARG A 303 14.35 1.54 2.35
N PHE A 304 14.83 1.04 1.22
CA PHE A 304 14.66 -0.35 0.84
C PHE A 304 16.04 -0.98 0.65
N ARG A 305 16.16 -2.24 1.06
CA ARG A 305 17.29 -3.10 0.71
C ARG A 305 16.76 -4.27 -0.08
N CYS A 306 17.34 -4.51 -1.25
CA CYS A 306 17.05 -5.61 -2.12
C CYS A 306 18.34 -6.03 -2.81
N ASP A 307 18.64 -7.33 -2.79
CA ASP A 307 19.83 -7.87 -3.45
C ASP A 307 19.51 -8.09 -4.93
N LEU A 308 19.60 -7.01 -5.71
CA LEU A 308 19.26 -6.98 -7.13
C LEU A 308 20.45 -6.44 -7.95
N PRO A 309 21.40 -7.29 -8.37
CA PRO A 309 22.51 -6.86 -9.21
C PRO A 309 22.03 -6.57 -10.63
N PHE A 310 22.57 -5.52 -11.24
CA PHE A 310 22.41 -5.20 -12.65
C PHE A 310 23.64 -4.42 -13.15
N GLY A 311 23.96 -4.58 -14.44
CA GLY A 311 25.08 -3.89 -15.08
C GLY A 311 24.66 -2.88 -16.13
N HIS A 312 23.39 -2.87 -16.54
CA HIS A 312 22.88 -2.01 -17.60
C HIS A 312 21.45 -1.53 -17.28
N VAL A 313 21.10 -0.31 -17.65
CA VAL A 313 19.75 0.25 -17.44
C VAL A 313 19.12 0.67 -18.75
N TYR A 314 17.98 0.09 -19.08
CA TYR A 314 17.13 0.53 -20.18
C TYR A 314 15.93 1.28 -19.64
N VAL A 315 15.57 2.40 -20.25
CA VAL A 315 14.44 3.23 -19.82
C VAL A 315 13.62 3.71 -21.01
N ASP A 316 12.29 3.72 -20.86
CA ASP A 316 11.40 4.34 -21.83
C ASP A 316 11.35 5.87 -21.67
N PHE A 317 10.97 6.55 -22.75
CA PHE A 317 10.83 8.00 -22.77
C PHE A 317 9.43 8.46 -22.35
N ASP A 318 8.42 8.13 -23.16
CA ASP A 318 7.05 8.61 -22.99
C ASP A 318 6.43 8.04 -21.72
N ASP A 319 5.72 8.89 -20.97
CA ASP A 319 5.02 8.53 -19.74
C ASP A 319 5.89 7.88 -18.63
N THR A 320 7.20 7.78 -18.85
CA THR A 320 8.19 7.17 -17.96
C THR A 320 9.21 8.22 -17.55
N LEU A 321 10.02 8.71 -18.50
CA LEU A 321 10.97 9.80 -18.26
C LEU A 321 10.28 11.16 -18.27
N ILE A 322 9.26 11.31 -19.11
CA ILE A 322 8.42 12.51 -19.18
C ILE A 322 6.99 12.14 -18.79
N ILE A 323 6.51 12.67 -17.67
CA ILE A 323 5.17 12.42 -17.13
C ILE A 323 4.44 13.75 -17.03
N HIS A 324 3.23 13.84 -17.60
CA HIS A 324 2.43 15.07 -17.64
C HIS A 324 3.22 16.29 -18.14
N ASN A 325 4.04 16.10 -19.18
CA ASN A 325 4.91 17.12 -19.76
C ASN A 325 5.93 17.72 -18.76
N LYS A 326 6.34 16.93 -17.77
CA LYS A 326 7.40 17.25 -16.81
C LYS A 326 8.39 16.09 -16.73
N LEU A 327 9.63 16.42 -16.42
CA LEU A 327 10.68 15.43 -16.19
C LEU A 327 10.42 14.64 -14.89
N CYS A 328 10.48 13.31 -14.95
CA CYS A 328 10.41 12.44 -13.78
C CYS A 328 11.70 12.55 -12.97
N LEU A 329 11.73 13.45 -11.99
CA LEU A 329 12.94 13.76 -11.23
C LEU A 329 13.54 12.55 -10.49
N PRO A 330 12.76 11.63 -9.86
CA PRO A 330 13.35 10.45 -9.24
C PRO A 330 14.04 9.53 -10.24
N LEU A 331 13.51 9.40 -11.46
CA LEU A 331 14.13 8.59 -12.50
C LEU A 331 15.43 9.24 -12.99
N VAL A 332 15.44 10.55 -13.20
CA VAL A 332 16.67 11.27 -13.56
C VAL A 332 17.71 11.18 -12.46
N HIS A 333 17.31 11.29 -11.20
CA HIS A 333 18.20 11.06 -10.06
C HIS A 333 18.82 9.65 -10.11
N PHE A 334 18.00 8.62 -10.36
CA PHE A 334 18.49 7.25 -10.50
C PHE A 334 19.47 7.09 -11.68
N LEU A 335 19.18 7.69 -12.84
CA LEU A 335 20.08 7.61 -14.00
C LEU A 335 21.44 8.29 -13.71
N TYR A 336 21.46 9.41 -13.02
CA TYR A 336 22.74 10.03 -12.58
C TYR A 336 23.47 9.21 -11.51
N GLN A 337 22.75 8.50 -10.65
CA GLN A 337 23.35 7.52 -9.75
C GLN A 337 24.05 6.41 -10.56
N CYS A 338 23.42 5.90 -11.63
CA CYS A 338 24.05 4.94 -12.54
C CYS A 338 25.31 5.51 -13.20
N VAL A 339 25.28 6.76 -13.67
CA VAL A 339 26.47 7.44 -14.22
C VAL A 339 27.61 7.49 -13.20
N ASN A 340 27.33 7.86 -11.94
CA ASN A 340 28.34 7.88 -10.87
C ASN A 340 28.95 6.49 -10.59
N GLU A 341 28.17 5.43 -10.81
CA GLU A 341 28.58 4.04 -10.62
C GLU A 341 29.21 3.41 -11.87
N GLY A 342 29.27 4.14 -12.99
CA GLY A 342 29.75 3.63 -14.27
C GLY A 342 28.83 2.59 -14.90
N ILE A 343 27.54 2.60 -14.56
CA ILE A 343 26.51 1.73 -15.13
C ILE A 343 25.94 2.40 -16.39
N PRO A 344 26.08 1.78 -17.58
CA PRO A 344 25.57 2.36 -18.83
C PRO A 344 24.05 2.49 -18.85
N CYS A 345 23.58 3.61 -19.41
CA CYS A 345 22.17 3.99 -19.50
C CYS A 345 21.72 4.07 -20.96
N TYR A 346 20.65 3.36 -21.30
CA TYR A 346 20.10 3.27 -22.65
C TYR A 346 18.67 3.78 -22.66
N LEU A 347 18.34 4.63 -23.61
CA LEU A 347 16.95 5.04 -23.84
C LEU A 347 16.37 4.18 -24.97
N ILE A 348 15.18 3.61 -24.75
CA ILE A 348 14.48 2.79 -25.74
C ILE A 348 13.01 3.16 -25.81
N SER A 349 12.57 3.76 -26.91
CA SER A 349 11.21 4.28 -27.01
C SER A 349 10.62 4.23 -28.42
N ARG A 350 9.28 4.18 -28.48
CA ARG A 350 8.46 4.30 -29.71
C ARG A 350 7.85 5.71 -29.84
N HIS A 351 8.57 6.71 -29.35
CA HIS A 351 8.14 8.11 -29.37
C HIS A 351 7.72 8.55 -30.77
N ASP A 352 6.62 9.30 -30.85
CA ASP A 352 6.18 9.92 -32.10
C ASP A 352 6.88 11.28 -32.29
N GLY A 353 7.62 11.43 -33.39
CA GLY A 353 8.41 12.63 -33.69
C GLY A 353 9.91 12.50 -33.40
N ASP A 354 10.62 13.63 -33.32
CA ASP A 354 12.08 13.64 -33.15
C ASP A 354 12.48 13.51 -31.68
N LEU A 355 12.87 12.29 -31.29
CA LEU A 355 13.29 11.97 -29.93
C LEU A 355 14.58 12.72 -29.51
N HIS A 356 15.53 12.93 -30.42
CA HIS A 356 16.76 13.66 -30.12
C HIS A 356 16.48 15.15 -29.86
N GLU A 357 15.58 15.76 -30.62
CA GLU A 357 15.14 17.14 -30.36
C GLU A 357 14.51 17.27 -28.96
N LYS A 358 13.66 16.31 -28.57
CA LYS A 358 13.05 16.28 -27.23
C LYS A 358 14.09 16.12 -26.12
N LEU A 359 15.06 15.23 -26.29
CA LEU A 359 16.13 15.04 -25.31
C LEU A 359 17.00 16.29 -25.14
N LYS A 360 17.28 17.01 -26.24
CA LYS A 360 17.98 18.31 -26.20
C LYS A 360 17.16 19.38 -25.50
N HIS A 361 15.85 19.44 -25.76
CA HIS A 361 14.94 20.37 -25.09
C HIS A 361 15.02 20.23 -23.55
N TRP A 362 14.99 19.00 -23.05
CA TRP A 362 15.11 18.69 -21.63
C TRP A 362 16.55 18.65 -21.10
N ARG A 363 17.56 18.81 -21.97
CA ARG A 363 18.99 18.82 -21.64
C ARG A 363 19.50 17.52 -21.02
N ILE A 364 19.00 16.39 -21.51
CA ILE A 364 19.33 15.05 -20.99
C ILE A 364 19.87 14.11 -22.08
N GLU A 365 20.08 14.57 -23.31
CA GLU A 365 20.58 13.73 -24.41
C GLU A 365 21.91 13.04 -24.05
N SER A 366 22.85 13.76 -23.43
CA SER A 366 24.16 13.23 -23.05
C SER A 366 24.14 12.27 -21.84
N LEU A 367 22.96 12.01 -21.27
CA LEU A 367 22.80 11.04 -20.18
C LEU A 367 22.86 9.60 -20.68
N PHE A 368 22.54 9.38 -21.96
CA PHE A 368 22.36 8.06 -22.54
C PHE A 368 23.55 7.66 -23.41
N ASP A 369 24.06 6.45 -23.20
CA ASP A 369 25.10 5.83 -24.01
C ASP A 369 24.57 5.43 -25.40
N GLU A 370 23.29 5.07 -25.49
CA GLU A 370 22.59 4.80 -26.75
C GLU A 370 21.14 5.31 -26.65
N VAL A 371 20.65 5.91 -27.74
CA VAL A 371 19.22 6.25 -27.91
C VAL A 371 18.67 5.36 -29.02
N ILE A 372 17.75 4.47 -28.65
CA ILE A 372 17.14 3.48 -29.52
C ILE A 372 15.71 3.93 -29.84
N HIS A 373 15.53 4.51 -31.02
CA HIS A 373 14.22 4.98 -31.48
C HIS A 373 13.56 3.90 -32.36
N LEU A 374 12.50 3.30 -31.83
CA LEU A 374 11.80 2.16 -32.42
C LEU A 374 10.60 2.58 -33.27
N ARG A 375 10.24 1.75 -34.26
CA ARG A 375 8.95 1.84 -34.96
C ARG A 375 7.83 1.25 -34.10
N GLN A 376 6.59 1.63 -34.37
CA GLN A 376 5.42 1.26 -33.54
C GLN A 376 5.23 -0.26 -33.35
N GLU A 377 5.56 -1.07 -34.37
CA GLU A 377 5.41 -2.53 -34.34
C GLU A 377 6.62 -3.27 -33.76
N GLU A 378 7.69 -2.56 -33.38
CA GLU A 378 8.91 -3.18 -32.87
C GLU A 378 8.80 -3.45 -31.36
N GLU A 379 9.14 -4.67 -30.98
CA GLU A 379 9.21 -5.12 -29.58
C GLU A 379 10.50 -4.62 -28.93
N LYS A 380 10.39 -4.09 -27.70
CA LYS A 380 11.55 -3.54 -26.98
C LYS A 380 12.58 -4.61 -26.64
N SER A 381 12.12 -5.83 -26.30
CA SER A 381 12.99 -6.95 -25.97
C SER A 381 14.05 -7.26 -27.05
N ARG A 382 13.72 -7.06 -28.33
CA ARG A 382 14.61 -7.36 -29.47
C ARG A 382 15.83 -6.44 -29.55
N PHE A 383 15.79 -5.31 -28.85
CA PHE A 383 16.86 -4.30 -28.87
C PHE A 383 17.61 -4.20 -27.53
N ILE A 384 17.15 -4.91 -26.51
CA ILE A 384 17.87 -5.05 -25.24
C ILE A 384 18.90 -6.17 -25.40
N LYS A 385 20.19 -5.80 -25.36
CA LYS A 385 21.31 -6.69 -25.72
C LYS A 385 21.97 -7.35 -24.50
N HIS A 386 21.68 -6.86 -23.30
CA HIS A 386 22.43 -7.19 -22.09
C HIS A 386 21.57 -8.06 -21.15
N ALA A 387 22.08 -9.24 -20.79
CA ALA A 387 21.36 -10.21 -19.95
C ALA A 387 21.29 -9.80 -18.47
N ASP A 388 22.17 -8.91 -18.02
CA ASP A 388 22.22 -8.33 -16.69
C ASP A 388 21.56 -6.93 -16.62
N ALA A 389 20.72 -6.61 -17.61
CA ALA A 389 19.99 -5.36 -17.65
C ALA A 389 18.81 -5.33 -16.67
N ILE A 390 18.38 -4.12 -16.34
CA ILE A 390 17.01 -3.84 -15.90
C ILE A 390 16.30 -2.95 -16.91
N PHE A 391 14.97 -2.98 -16.89
CA PHE A 391 14.14 -2.17 -17.77
C PHE A 391 13.08 -1.37 -17.00
N ILE A 392 12.97 -0.08 -17.27
CA ILE A 392 12.06 0.84 -16.59
C ILE A 392 11.06 1.42 -17.60
N ASP A 393 9.76 1.21 -17.35
CA ASP A 393 8.67 1.63 -18.23
C ASP A 393 7.35 1.69 -17.44
N ASP A 394 6.53 2.72 -17.65
CA ASP A 394 5.21 2.84 -17.04
C ASP A 394 4.24 1.76 -17.53
N SER A 395 4.37 1.34 -18.79
CA SER A 395 3.50 0.37 -19.43
C SER A 395 3.75 -1.04 -18.91
N PHE A 396 2.78 -1.56 -18.16
CA PHE A 396 2.78 -2.95 -17.71
C PHE A 396 2.94 -3.94 -18.88
N ARG A 397 2.34 -3.66 -20.04
CA ARG A 397 2.43 -4.53 -21.22
C ARG A 397 3.87 -4.63 -21.74
N GLU A 398 4.57 -3.51 -21.85
CA GLU A 398 5.97 -3.50 -22.31
C GLU A 398 6.88 -4.16 -21.28
N ARG A 399 6.68 -3.86 -20.00
CA ARG A 399 7.42 -4.52 -18.90
C ARG A 399 7.23 -6.03 -18.90
N HIS A 400 6.01 -6.49 -19.11
CA HIS A 400 5.70 -7.92 -19.15
C HIS A 400 6.28 -8.59 -20.40
N GLU A 401 6.19 -7.95 -21.57
CA GLU A 401 6.83 -8.41 -22.82
C GLU A 401 8.33 -8.62 -22.63
N VAL A 402 9.02 -7.58 -22.15
CA VAL A 402 10.47 -7.61 -21.90
C VAL A 402 10.83 -8.68 -20.85
N HIS A 403 10.07 -8.78 -19.75
CA HIS A 403 10.31 -9.78 -18.71
C HIS A 403 10.16 -11.20 -19.27
N CYS A 404 9.09 -11.48 -20.01
CA CYS A 404 8.83 -12.80 -20.57
C CYS A 404 9.84 -13.19 -21.64
N ALA A 405 10.29 -12.24 -22.47
CA ALA A 405 11.23 -12.50 -23.55
C ALA A 405 12.66 -12.72 -23.05
N LEU A 406 13.10 -11.95 -22.04
CA LEU A 406 14.52 -11.88 -21.64
C LEU A 406 14.81 -12.38 -20.23
N GLY A 407 13.80 -12.51 -19.38
CA GLY A 407 13.96 -12.90 -17.97
C GLY A 407 14.60 -11.82 -17.08
N ILE A 408 14.72 -10.58 -17.57
CA ILE A 408 15.29 -9.45 -16.82
C ILE A 408 14.25 -8.82 -15.89
N ASN A 409 14.71 -8.13 -14.83
CA ASN A 409 13.81 -7.44 -13.91
C ASN A 409 13.29 -6.14 -14.54
N THR A 410 12.00 -5.89 -14.39
CA THR A 410 11.34 -4.69 -14.94
C THR A 410 10.68 -3.86 -13.84
N PHE A 411 10.65 -2.54 -14.04
CA PHE A 411 10.28 -1.58 -12.99
C PHE A 411 9.31 -0.53 -13.52
N ASP A 412 8.22 -0.35 -12.77
CA ASP A 412 7.35 0.80 -12.88
C ASP A 412 8.00 2.04 -12.25
N VAL A 413 7.54 3.24 -12.61
CA VAL A 413 7.99 4.50 -11.99
C VAL A 413 7.71 4.52 -10.47
N SER A 414 6.62 3.91 -10.03
CA SER A 414 6.28 3.73 -8.61
C SER A 414 7.23 2.79 -7.86
N MET A 415 8.12 2.07 -8.55
CA MET A 415 9.10 1.14 -7.97
C MET A 415 10.49 1.77 -7.76
N LEU A 416 10.74 2.98 -8.25
CA LEU A 416 12.07 3.62 -8.26
C LEU A 416 12.69 3.75 -6.86
N ASP A 417 11.88 3.86 -5.80
CA ASP A 417 12.38 3.88 -4.42
C ASP A 417 13.22 2.64 -4.06
N LEU A 418 13.07 1.52 -4.80
CA LEU A 418 13.90 0.31 -4.63
C LEU A 418 15.32 0.47 -5.15
N LEU A 419 15.50 1.32 -6.17
CA LEU A 419 16.73 1.47 -6.94
C LEU A 419 17.58 2.65 -6.45
N LEU A 420 16.94 3.64 -5.81
CA LEU A 420 17.59 4.83 -5.29
C LEU A 420 18.41 4.54 -4.03
N LYS A 421 19.69 4.91 -4.08
CA LYS A 421 20.63 4.94 -2.96
C LYS A 421 20.69 6.37 -2.42
N GLU A 422 20.78 6.51 -1.10
CA GLU A 422 21.05 7.79 -0.44
C GLU A 422 22.12 7.63 0.63
#